data_AF-A0A9P5VV90-F1
#
_entry.id   AF-A0A9P5VV90-F1
#
_cell.length_a   1.000
_cell.length_b   1.000
_cell.length_c   1.000
_cell.angle_alpha   90.00
_cell.angle_beta   90.00
_cell.angle_gamma   90.00
#
_symmetry.space_group_name_H-M   'P 1'
#
loop_
_entity.id
_entity.type
_entity.pdbx_description
1 polymer ?
#
loop_
_entity_poly.entity_id
_entity_poly.type
_entity_poly.pdbx_seq_one_letter_code
_entity_poly.pdbx_strand_id
1 'polypeptide(L)'
;MYALRNISRLSRSAAAIKTAPKAFNAAFLKAGYASEAKSSGQIRSVIGAVVDVQFDQGKLPSILNALEVKNLDRRLVLEVAQHLGENTVRTIAMDGTEGLVRGQPVEDTGAPITIPVGPECLGRIINVIGEPIDERGPINAKHSAPIHCGAPEFVDQSVVPEVLVTGIKVVDLLAPYARGGKIGLFGGAG
;
A
#
# COMPACT_ATOMS: atom_id res chain seq x y z
N MET A 1 48.10 -43.57 -33.02
CA MET A 1 47.74 -42.66 -34.12
C MET A 1 46.56 -41.81 -33.66
N TYR A 2 46.79 -40.51 -33.47
CA TYR A 2 45.89 -39.35 -33.55
C TYR A 2 44.41 -39.50 -33.14
N ALA A 3 43.79 -38.64 -32.31
CA ALA A 3 44.25 -37.47 -31.57
C ALA A 3 43.15 -37.09 -30.56
N LEU A 4 43.55 -36.89 -29.30
CA LEU A 4 42.80 -36.07 -28.34
C LEU A 4 42.80 -34.62 -28.85
N ARG A 5 41.62 -34.02 -29.02
CA ARG A 5 41.47 -32.57 -29.13
C ARG A 5 40.28 -32.05 -28.33
N ASN A 6 40.65 -31.32 -27.29
CA ASN A 6 39.87 -30.32 -26.57
C ASN A 6 39.05 -29.42 -27.50
N ILE A 7 37.75 -29.29 -27.19
CA ILE A 7 36.96 -28.05 -27.38
C ILE A 7 36.09 -27.93 -26.12
N SER A 8 36.64 -27.45 -24.99
CA SER A 8 36.58 -26.06 -24.54
C SER A 8 35.18 -25.44 -24.54
N ARG A 9 34.65 -25.20 -23.33
CA ARG A 9 33.75 -24.09 -22.96
C ARG A 9 32.53 -23.86 -23.86
N LEU A 10 31.43 -24.53 -23.53
CA LEU A 10 30.09 -23.95 -23.68
C LEU A 10 29.65 -23.35 -22.35
N SER A 11 30.38 -22.34 -21.88
CA SER A 11 29.83 -21.34 -20.97
C SER A 11 28.92 -20.43 -21.80
N ARG A 12 27.72 -20.93 -22.16
CA ARG A 12 26.67 -20.06 -22.67
C ARG A 12 26.04 -19.35 -21.47
N SER A 13 26.61 -18.18 -21.22
CA SER A 13 26.07 -17.04 -20.51
C SER A 13 24.57 -17.17 -20.23
N ALA A 14 24.22 -17.61 -19.02
CA ALA A 14 23.01 -17.12 -18.38
C ALA A 14 23.22 -15.62 -18.24
N ALA A 15 22.68 -14.85 -19.19
CA ALA A 15 22.52 -13.42 -19.00
C ALA A 15 21.55 -13.26 -17.83
N ALA A 16 22.13 -13.21 -16.62
CA ALA A 16 21.43 -12.82 -15.43
C ALA A 16 20.78 -11.48 -15.76
N ILE A 17 19.45 -11.47 -15.74
CA ILE A 17 18.66 -10.25 -15.75
C ILE A 17 19.06 -9.51 -14.47
N LYS A 18 20.11 -8.70 -14.57
CA LYS A 18 20.52 -7.71 -13.57
C LYS A 18 19.62 -6.49 -13.76
N THR A 19 18.31 -6.65 -13.58
CA THR A 19 17.50 -5.52 -13.15
C THR A 19 17.70 -5.47 -11.63
N ALA A 20 18.67 -4.65 -11.21
CA ALA A 20 18.76 -4.26 -9.82
C ALA A 20 17.37 -3.77 -9.38
N PRO A 21 16.89 -4.13 -8.17
CA PRO A 21 15.71 -3.46 -7.64
C PRO A 21 16.02 -1.96 -7.64
N LYS A 22 15.26 -1.16 -8.41
CA LYS A 22 15.32 0.30 -8.31
C LYS A 22 15.20 0.59 -6.81
N ALA A 23 16.21 1.26 -6.26
CA ALA A 23 16.26 1.56 -4.83
C ALA A 23 14.91 2.13 -4.39
N PHE A 24 14.43 1.69 -3.22
CA PHE A 24 13.23 2.23 -2.59
C PHE A 24 13.44 3.73 -2.41
N ASN A 25 12.94 4.51 -3.36
CA ASN A 25 13.29 5.91 -3.50
C ASN A 25 12.61 6.65 -2.36
N ALA A 26 13.37 7.35 -1.50
CA ALA A 26 12.80 8.16 -0.43
C ALA A 26 11.82 9.25 -0.94
N ALA A 27 11.83 9.54 -2.25
CA ALA A 27 10.84 10.36 -2.92
C ALA A 27 9.41 9.79 -2.89
N PHE A 28 9.23 8.46 -2.74
CA PHE A 28 7.92 7.80 -2.59
C PHE A 28 7.23 8.20 -1.28
N LEU A 29 8.00 8.58 -0.25
CA LEU A 29 7.48 9.06 1.03
C LEU A 29 7.02 10.53 0.97
N LYS A 30 7.37 11.26 -0.10
CA LYS A 30 7.02 12.67 -0.31
C LYS A 30 5.88 12.82 -1.31
N ALA A 31 4.91 11.89 -1.29
CA ALA A 31 3.63 12.17 -1.89
C ALA A 31 3.01 13.36 -1.15
N GLY A 32 2.58 14.39 -1.87
CA GLY A 32 2.11 15.69 -1.36
C GLY A 32 0.82 15.65 -0.52
N TYR A 33 0.54 14.52 0.14
CA TYR A 33 -0.62 14.29 0.98
C TYR A 33 -0.30 14.50 2.47
N ALA A 34 0.96 14.54 2.89
CA ALA A 34 1.30 14.75 4.29
C ALA A 34 0.95 16.18 4.76
N SER A 35 0.32 16.32 5.93
CA SER A 35 0.08 17.62 6.55
C SER A 35 1.34 18.12 7.25
N GLU A 36 1.57 19.43 7.26
CA GLU A 36 2.81 20.02 7.81
C GLU A 36 2.92 19.91 9.34
N ALA A 37 1.79 19.77 10.05
CA ALA A 37 1.75 19.73 11.51
C ALA A 37 0.69 18.77 12.03
N LYS A 38 1.08 17.93 12.99
CA LYS A 38 0.13 17.08 13.75
C LYS A 38 -0.87 17.96 14.49
N SER A 39 -2.15 17.68 14.28
CA SER A 39 -3.24 18.37 14.93
C SER A 39 -4.14 17.41 15.69
N SER A 40 -4.82 17.93 16.70
CA SER A 40 -5.85 17.21 17.43
C SER A 40 -7.22 17.73 17.02
N GLY A 41 -8.16 16.82 16.85
CA GLY A 41 -9.56 17.10 16.60
C GLY A 41 -10.46 16.33 17.57
N GLN A 42 -11.77 16.51 17.40
CA GLN A 42 -12.78 15.81 18.17
C GLN A 42 -13.86 15.26 17.26
N ILE A 43 -14.41 14.09 17.60
CA ILE A 43 -15.52 13.49 16.84
C ILE A 43 -16.76 14.39 16.95
N ARG A 44 -17.27 14.88 15.81
CA ARG A 44 -18.51 15.66 15.73
C ARG A 44 -19.72 14.76 15.48
N SER A 45 -19.59 13.79 14.58
CA SER A 45 -20.68 12.89 14.19
C SER A 45 -20.15 11.51 13.78
N VAL A 46 -21.00 10.48 13.91
CA VAL A 46 -20.71 9.10 13.50
C VAL A 46 -21.96 8.56 12.79
N ILE A 47 -21.81 8.15 11.55
CA ILE A 47 -22.88 7.58 10.70
C ILE A 47 -22.34 6.34 10.00
N GLY A 48 -22.56 5.17 10.60
CA GLY A 48 -21.93 3.92 10.15
C GLY A 48 -20.41 4.05 10.13
N ALA A 49 -19.77 3.64 9.03
CA ALA A 49 -18.32 3.77 8.84
C ALA A 49 -17.83 5.21 8.58
N VAL A 50 -18.74 6.18 8.44
CA VAL A 50 -18.40 7.58 8.20
C VAL A 50 -18.33 8.33 9.52
N VAL A 51 -17.19 8.93 9.81
CA VAL A 51 -16.94 9.70 11.04
C VAL A 51 -16.54 11.12 10.65
N ASP A 52 -17.29 12.11 11.11
CA ASP A 52 -16.93 13.51 10.92
C ASP A 52 -16.12 14.00 12.13
N VAL A 53 -14.94 14.54 11.88
CA VAL A 53 -14.00 15.02 12.91
C VAL A 53 -13.79 16.52 12.73
N GLN A 54 -13.95 17.27 13.81
CA GLN A 54 -13.74 18.72 13.83
C GLN A 54 -12.37 19.05 14.41
N PHE A 55 -11.63 19.94 13.75
CA PHE A 55 -10.32 20.42 14.14
C PHE A 55 -10.34 21.90 14.48
N ASP A 56 -9.31 22.37 15.17
CA ASP A 56 -9.10 23.79 15.41
C ASP A 56 -8.80 24.56 14.11
N GLN A 57 -9.06 25.87 14.12
CA GLN A 57 -8.84 26.74 12.95
C GLN A 57 -7.40 26.65 12.43
N GLY A 58 -7.27 26.46 11.12
CA GLY A 58 -5.99 26.44 10.41
C GLY A 58 -5.17 25.15 10.58
N LYS A 59 -5.71 24.13 11.26
CA LYS A 59 -5.01 22.85 11.51
C LYS A 59 -5.74 21.65 10.89
N LEU A 60 -6.27 21.85 9.68
CA LEU A 60 -7.00 20.79 8.97
C LEU A 60 -6.04 19.76 8.37
N PRO A 61 -6.22 18.47 8.67
CA PRO A 61 -5.44 17.42 8.01
C PRO A 61 -5.72 17.38 6.51
N SER A 62 -4.72 17.01 5.73
CA SER A 62 -4.85 16.80 4.29
C SER A 62 -5.80 15.64 3.97
N ILE A 63 -6.38 15.65 2.77
CA ILE A 63 -7.11 14.48 2.26
C ILE A 63 -6.12 13.31 2.15
N LEU A 64 -6.59 12.11 2.45
CA LEU A 64 -5.84 10.84 2.55
C LEU A 64 -4.97 10.67 3.80
N ASN A 65 -4.90 11.67 4.70
CA ASN A 65 -4.22 11.48 5.99
C ASN A 65 -4.96 10.46 6.86
N ALA A 66 -4.17 9.69 7.61
CA ALA A 66 -4.67 8.83 8.68
C ALA A 66 -4.82 9.64 9.97
N LEU A 67 -5.96 9.46 10.63
CA LEU A 67 -6.25 9.94 11.97
C LEU A 67 -6.38 8.74 12.91
N GLU A 68 -5.98 8.91 14.15
CA GLU A 68 -6.09 7.89 15.18
C GLU A 68 -7.00 8.36 16.31
N VAL A 69 -8.04 7.58 16.59
CA VAL A 69 -8.96 7.88 17.70
C VAL A 69 -8.30 7.46 19.00
N LYS A 70 -8.29 8.36 19.99
CA LYS A 70 -7.72 8.08 21.32
C LYS A 70 -8.79 7.59 22.29
N ASN A 71 -8.31 7.00 23.39
CA ASN A 71 -9.16 6.48 24.48
C ASN A 71 -10.12 5.37 24.03
N LEU A 72 -9.62 4.46 23.18
CA LEU A 72 -10.27 3.20 22.83
C LEU A 72 -9.38 2.04 23.27
N ASP A 73 -10.01 0.92 23.62
CA ASP A 73 -9.31 -0.33 23.97
C ASP A 73 -8.59 -0.95 22.76
N ARG A 74 -9.04 -0.59 21.55
CA ARG A 74 -8.41 -0.98 20.28
C ARG A 74 -7.93 0.24 19.52
N ARG A 75 -6.93 0.02 18.67
CA ARG A 75 -6.48 1.03 17.72
C ARG A 75 -7.52 1.18 16.60
N LEU A 76 -8.11 2.37 16.49
CA LEU A 76 -9.01 2.71 15.39
C LEU A 76 -8.39 3.83 14.55
N VAL A 77 -8.20 3.52 13.27
CA VAL A 77 -7.69 4.46 12.28
C VAL A 77 -8.82 4.93 11.38
N LEU A 78 -8.87 6.24 11.14
CA LEU A 78 -9.78 6.90 10.22
C LEU A 78 -8.97 7.49 9.07
N GLU A 79 -9.44 7.40 7.83
CA GLU A 79 -8.81 8.08 6.69
C GLU A 79 -9.64 9.30 6.27
N VAL A 80 -8.99 10.45 6.10
CA VAL A 80 -9.67 11.67 5.62
C VAL A 80 -10.05 11.52 4.15
N ALA A 81 -11.35 11.51 3.86
CA ALA A 81 -11.88 11.41 2.51
C ALA A 81 -12.17 12.77 1.87
N GLN A 82 -12.67 13.73 2.65
CA GLN A 82 -13.03 15.06 2.15
C GLN A 82 -13.08 16.11 3.26
N HIS A 83 -12.98 17.38 2.88
CA HIS A 83 -13.20 18.53 3.77
C HIS A 83 -14.64 19.03 3.60
N LEU A 84 -15.38 19.19 4.71
CA LEU A 84 -16.78 19.62 4.69
C LEU A 84 -16.96 21.13 4.87
N GLY A 85 -15.91 21.84 5.30
CA GLY A 85 -16.00 23.22 5.80
C GLY A 85 -16.15 23.28 7.32
N GLU A 86 -16.21 24.49 7.91
CA GLU A 86 -16.29 24.70 9.37
C GLU A 86 -15.20 23.96 10.18
N ASN A 87 -14.01 23.84 9.62
CA ASN A 87 -12.91 23.03 10.13
C ASN A 87 -13.28 21.56 10.42
N THR A 88 -14.22 21.00 9.66
CA THR A 88 -14.65 19.61 9.77
C THR A 88 -14.16 18.81 8.58
N VAL A 89 -13.60 17.63 8.84
CA VAL A 89 -13.24 16.64 7.83
C VAL A 89 -14.16 15.44 7.95
N ARG A 90 -14.50 14.84 6.82
CA ARG A 90 -15.19 13.57 6.77
C ARG A 90 -14.19 12.47 6.56
N THR A 91 -14.26 11.48 7.43
CA THR A 91 -13.34 10.34 7.43
C THR A 91 -14.08 9.03 7.25
N ILE A 92 -13.37 8.02 6.78
CA ILE A 92 -13.83 6.63 6.68
C ILE A 92 -13.06 5.81 7.70
N ALA A 93 -13.77 5.10 8.56
CA ALA A 93 -13.17 4.20 9.55
C ALA A 93 -12.66 2.92 8.89
N MET A 94 -11.46 2.49 9.27
CA MET A 94 -10.83 1.25 8.76
C MET A 94 -11.26 -0.01 9.52
N ASP A 95 -11.99 0.15 10.61
CA ASP A 95 -12.58 -0.91 11.43
C ASP A 95 -13.92 -0.42 11.99
N GLY A 96 -14.64 -1.27 12.74
CA GLY A 96 -15.92 -0.94 13.35
C GLY A 96 -15.89 0.34 14.19
N THR A 97 -16.98 1.10 14.13
CA THR A 97 -17.15 2.38 14.83
C THR A 97 -17.95 2.26 16.12
N GLU A 98 -18.16 1.04 16.62
CA GLU A 98 -18.85 0.79 17.88
C GLU A 98 -18.06 1.40 19.05
N GLY A 99 -18.77 2.02 19.99
CA GLY A 99 -18.17 2.65 21.17
C GLY A 99 -17.62 4.06 20.93
N LEU A 100 -17.67 4.59 19.70
CA LEU A 100 -17.32 5.99 19.45
C LEU A 100 -18.33 6.95 20.07
N VAL A 101 -17.81 7.97 20.74
CA VAL A 101 -18.61 9.04 21.34
C VAL A 101 -18.24 10.40 20.77
N ARG A 102 -19.20 11.31 20.70
CA ARG A 102 -18.93 12.70 20.28
C ARG A 102 -18.04 13.39 21.30
N GLY A 103 -17.16 14.27 20.83
CA GLY A 103 -16.14 14.94 21.64
C GLY A 103 -14.90 14.09 21.89
N GLN A 104 -14.87 12.82 21.47
CA GLN A 104 -13.70 11.97 21.66
C GLN A 104 -12.49 12.52 20.90
N PRO A 105 -11.31 12.58 21.53
CA PRO A 105 -10.10 13.10 20.90
C PRO A 105 -9.62 12.20 19.75
N VAL A 106 -9.22 12.86 18.67
CA VAL A 106 -8.66 12.27 17.46
C VAL A 106 -7.34 12.97 17.14
N GLU A 107 -6.30 12.22 16.82
CA GLU A 107 -4.99 12.78 16.44
C GLU A 107 -4.70 12.56 14.96
N ASP A 108 -4.26 13.61 14.26
CA ASP A 108 -3.69 13.50 12.93
C ASP A 108 -2.29 12.89 13.02
N THR A 109 -2.08 11.80 12.27
CA THR A 109 -0.76 11.16 12.18
C THR A 109 0.23 11.99 11.34
N GLY A 110 -0.29 12.91 10.52
CA GLY A 110 0.47 13.76 9.62
C GLY A 110 0.76 13.14 8.26
N ALA A 111 0.37 11.88 8.05
CA ALA A 111 0.65 11.14 6.83
C ALA A 111 -0.50 10.19 6.48
N PRO A 112 -0.56 9.68 5.24
CA PRO A 112 -1.45 8.59 4.90
C PRO A 112 -1.19 7.32 5.70
N ILE A 113 -2.17 6.40 5.68
CA ILE A 113 -1.99 5.05 6.23
C ILE A 113 -0.72 4.44 5.64
N THR A 114 0.18 4.02 6.52
CA THR A 114 1.52 3.55 6.19
C THR A 114 1.68 2.12 6.65
N ILE A 115 2.07 1.22 5.75
CA ILE A 115 2.12 -0.23 5.97
C ILE A 115 3.56 -0.77 5.87
N PRO A 116 3.89 -1.87 6.56
CA PRO A 116 5.20 -2.49 6.45
C PRO A 116 5.40 -3.11 5.07
N VAL A 117 6.58 -2.91 4.48
CA VAL A 117 6.94 -3.47 3.18
C VAL A 117 8.34 -4.10 3.22
N GLY A 118 8.55 -5.09 2.36
CA GLY A 118 9.83 -5.77 2.23
C GLY A 118 9.73 -7.29 2.31
N PRO A 119 10.85 -8.00 2.18
CA PRO A 119 10.91 -9.46 2.31
C PRO A 119 10.39 -9.97 3.66
N GLU A 120 10.44 -9.15 4.71
CA GLU A 120 9.98 -9.47 6.06
C GLU A 120 8.45 -9.70 6.14
N CYS A 121 7.69 -9.19 5.15
CA CYS A 121 6.24 -9.38 5.06
C CYS A 121 5.85 -10.70 4.35
N LEU A 122 6.80 -11.43 3.73
CA LEU A 122 6.49 -12.65 2.99
C LEU A 122 5.94 -13.75 3.90
N GLY A 123 4.79 -14.32 3.52
CA GLY A 123 4.13 -15.38 4.28
C GLY A 123 3.43 -14.90 5.56
N ARG A 124 3.25 -13.59 5.72
CA ARG A 124 2.45 -12.96 6.78
C ARG A 124 1.07 -12.58 6.26
N ILE A 125 0.07 -12.54 7.14
CA ILE A 125 -1.24 -11.97 6.83
C ILE A 125 -1.34 -10.61 7.53
N ILE A 126 -1.53 -9.55 6.75
CA ILE A 126 -1.66 -8.18 7.24
C ILE A 126 -3.03 -7.61 6.92
N ASN A 127 -3.56 -6.77 7.82
CA ASN A 127 -4.79 -6.02 7.57
C ASN A 127 -4.51 -4.71 6.81
N VAL A 128 -5.57 -3.95 6.53
CA VAL A 128 -5.51 -2.69 5.76
C VAL A 128 -4.62 -1.60 6.39
N ILE A 129 -4.48 -1.60 7.72
CA ILE A 129 -3.63 -0.66 8.46
C ILE A 129 -2.20 -1.18 8.69
N GLY A 130 -1.86 -2.34 8.12
CA GLY A 130 -0.53 -2.92 8.14
C GLY A 130 -0.20 -3.77 9.38
N GLU A 131 -1.20 -4.11 10.20
CA GLU A 131 -1.00 -4.94 11.38
C GLU A 131 -1.10 -6.43 11.05
N PRO A 132 -0.26 -7.28 11.65
CA PRO A 132 -0.34 -8.72 11.45
C PRO A 132 -1.57 -9.32 12.16
N ILE A 133 -2.34 -10.13 11.44
CA ILE A 133 -3.53 -10.84 11.96
C ILE A 133 -3.35 -12.37 11.97
N ASP A 134 -2.11 -12.83 11.83
CA ASP A 134 -1.76 -14.26 11.75
C ASP A 134 -1.28 -14.86 13.08
N GLU A 135 -1.36 -14.12 14.19
CA GLU A 135 -0.93 -14.53 15.54
C GLU A 135 0.57 -14.89 15.67
N ARG A 136 1.40 -14.53 14.67
CA ARG A 136 2.84 -14.85 14.64
C ARG A 136 3.74 -13.76 15.21
N GLY A 137 3.19 -12.87 16.04
CA GLY A 137 3.88 -11.72 16.62
C GLY A 137 4.10 -10.56 15.62
N PRO A 138 4.90 -9.55 15.97
CA PRO A 138 5.08 -8.36 15.14
C PRO A 138 5.83 -8.63 13.83
N ILE A 139 5.67 -7.75 12.84
CA ILE A 139 6.47 -7.75 11.61
C ILE A 139 7.61 -6.74 11.80
N ASN A 140 8.84 -7.23 11.89
CA ASN A 140 10.04 -6.38 12.04
C ASN A 140 10.53 -5.87 10.66
N ALA A 141 9.68 -5.15 9.93
CA ALA A 141 10.01 -4.61 8.62
C ALA A 141 10.99 -3.43 8.75
N LYS A 142 11.96 -3.35 7.83
CA LYS A 142 12.94 -2.25 7.77
C LYS A 142 12.38 -1.00 7.10
N HIS A 143 11.36 -1.18 6.28
CA HIS A 143 10.76 -0.14 5.48
C HIS A 143 9.24 -0.15 5.64
N SER A 144 8.65 1.03 5.47
CA SER A 144 7.22 1.21 5.38
C SER A 144 6.89 2.13 4.20
N ALA A 145 5.69 1.96 3.65
CA ALA A 145 5.22 2.73 2.49
C ALA A 145 3.78 3.23 2.73
N PRO A 146 3.43 4.44 2.27
CA PRO A 146 2.04 4.89 2.26
C PRO A 146 1.22 4.06 1.27
N ILE A 147 -0.05 3.79 1.59
CA ILE A 147 -0.97 3.08 0.68
C ILE A 147 -1.37 3.95 -0.53
N HIS A 148 -1.34 5.27 -0.34
CA HIS A 148 -1.62 6.24 -1.39
C HIS A 148 -0.32 6.65 -2.07
N CYS A 149 -0.18 6.27 -3.33
CA CYS A 149 0.92 6.67 -4.18
C CYS A 149 0.41 7.07 -5.56
N GLY A 150 1.04 8.08 -6.15
CA GLY A 150 0.84 8.43 -7.55
C GLY A 150 1.17 7.26 -8.47
N ALA A 151 0.50 7.23 -9.62
CA ALA A 151 0.83 6.29 -10.68
C ALA A 151 2.25 6.56 -11.24
N PRO A 152 2.94 5.55 -11.79
CA PRO A 152 4.21 5.76 -12.48
C PRO A 152 4.09 6.81 -13.59
N GLU A 153 5.09 7.68 -13.70
CA GLU A 153 5.13 8.70 -14.74
C GLU A 153 5.23 8.08 -16.13
N PHE A 154 4.80 8.84 -17.15
CA PHE A 154 4.83 8.38 -18.55
C PHE A 154 6.24 7.95 -19.00
N VAL A 155 7.29 8.63 -18.52
CA VAL A 155 8.69 8.32 -18.84
C VAL A 155 9.19 7.00 -18.25
N ASP A 156 8.55 6.52 -17.17
CA ASP A 156 8.88 5.25 -16.53
C ASP A 156 8.10 4.06 -17.14
N GLN A 157 7.17 4.32 -18.06
CA GLN A 157 6.35 3.28 -18.68
C GLN A 157 7.14 2.57 -19.80
N SER A 158 7.18 1.24 -19.74
CA SER A 158 7.77 0.43 -20.81
C SER A 158 6.78 0.28 -21.96
N VAL A 159 7.26 0.51 -23.19
CA VAL A 159 6.51 0.27 -24.43
C VAL A 159 6.75 -1.14 -25.01
N VAL A 160 7.65 -1.91 -24.40
CA VAL A 160 8.02 -3.24 -24.91
C VAL A 160 7.02 -4.27 -24.40
N PRO A 161 6.26 -4.93 -25.30
CA PRO A 161 5.39 -6.03 -24.89
C PRO A 161 6.23 -7.25 -24.52
N GLU A 162 6.05 -7.74 -23.30
CA GLU A 162 6.70 -8.95 -22.80
C GLU A 162 5.64 -9.96 -22.35
N VAL A 163 5.87 -11.24 -22.65
CA VAL A 163 4.99 -12.33 -22.20
C VAL A 163 5.42 -12.82 -20.82
N LEU A 164 4.46 -12.94 -19.91
CA LEU A 164 4.59 -13.63 -18.63
C LEU A 164 4.22 -15.10 -18.84
N VAL A 165 5.23 -15.97 -18.97
CA VAL A 165 5.03 -17.42 -19.10
C VAL A 165 4.47 -17.98 -17.80
N THR A 166 3.28 -18.60 -17.85
CA THR A 166 2.58 -19.12 -16.68
C THR A 166 2.81 -20.61 -16.45
N GLY A 167 3.15 -21.36 -17.51
CA GLY A 167 3.22 -22.82 -17.50
C GLY A 167 1.85 -23.50 -17.66
N ILE A 168 0.77 -22.72 -17.85
CA ILE A 168 -0.59 -23.23 -18.03
C ILE A 168 -0.91 -23.23 -19.53
N LYS A 169 -0.96 -24.41 -20.15
CA LYS A 169 -1.11 -24.56 -21.62
C LYS A 169 -2.23 -23.72 -22.23
N VAL A 170 -3.41 -23.74 -21.63
CA VAL A 170 -4.57 -23.00 -22.16
C VAL A 170 -4.35 -21.49 -22.10
N VAL A 171 -3.71 -20.99 -21.03
CA VAL A 171 -3.40 -19.58 -20.87
C VAL A 171 -2.28 -19.19 -21.83
N ASP A 172 -1.16 -19.88 -21.79
CA ASP A 172 0.03 -19.52 -22.58
C ASP A 172 -0.21 -19.62 -24.10
N LEU A 173 -1.12 -20.49 -24.55
CA LEU A 173 -1.43 -20.66 -25.97
C LEU A 173 -2.57 -19.76 -26.47
N LEU A 174 -3.68 -19.67 -25.73
CA LEU A 174 -4.89 -18.98 -26.21
C LEU A 174 -5.01 -17.54 -25.73
N ALA A 175 -4.53 -17.24 -24.52
CA ALA A 175 -4.65 -15.92 -23.89
C ALA A 175 -3.39 -15.58 -23.08
N PRO A 176 -2.22 -15.45 -23.74
CA PRO A 176 -0.95 -15.25 -23.05
C PRO A 176 -0.96 -13.95 -22.23
N TYR A 177 -0.47 -14.02 -20.99
CA TYR A 177 -0.44 -12.89 -20.09
C TYR A 177 0.69 -11.92 -20.44
N ALA A 178 0.40 -10.64 -20.51
CA ALA A 178 1.42 -9.60 -20.67
C ALA A 178 2.06 -9.29 -19.31
N ARG A 179 3.40 -9.27 -19.24
CA ARG A 179 4.13 -8.87 -18.03
C ARG A 179 3.85 -7.40 -17.72
N GLY A 180 3.46 -7.12 -16.48
CA GLY A 180 3.05 -5.77 -16.05
C GLY A 180 1.64 -5.37 -16.53
N GLY A 181 0.93 -6.25 -17.24
CA GLY A 181 -0.47 -6.05 -17.62
C GLY A 181 -1.45 -6.34 -16.49
N LYS A 182 -2.71 -5.92 -16.68
CA LYS A 182 -3.83 -6.26 -15.79
C LYS A 182 -4.60 -7.43 -16.39
N ILE A 183 -4.83 -8.47 -15.59
CA ILE A 183 -5.50 -9.71 -16.02
C ILE A 183 -6.80 -9.85 -15.23
N GLY A 184 -7.92 -10.04 -15.93
CA GLY A 184 -9.22 -10.33 -15.32
C GLY A 184 -9.50 -11.82 -15.31
N LEU A 185 -9.86 -12.36 -14.14
CA LEU A 185 -10.32 -13.74 -13.99
C LEU A 185 -11.84 -13.72 -13.75
N PHE A 186 -12.62 -14.05 -14.78
CA PHE A 186 -14.07 -14.11 -14.70
C PHE A 186 -14.51 -15.56 -14.51
N GLY A 187 -14.98 -15.88 -13.31
CA GLY A 187 -15.51 -17.19 -12.96
C GLY A 187 -16.86 -17.08 -12.24
N GLY A 188 -17.53 -18.22 -12.06
CA GLY A 188 -18.68 -18.37 -11.16
C GLY A 188 -18.27 -19.07 -9.86
N ALA A 189 -19.26 -19.44 -9.04
CA ALA A 189 -19.04 -20.42 -7.98
C ALA A 189 -18.89 -21.81 -8.65
N GLY A 190 -17.77 -22.47 -8.40
CA GLY A 190 -17.45 -23.80 -8.93
C GLY A 190 -18.17 -24.91 -8.21
#